data_AF-A0A355QHC8-F1
#
_entry.id   AF-A0A355QHC8-F1
#
_cell.length_a   1.000
_cell.length_b   1.000
_cell.length_c   1.000
_cell.angle_alpha   90.00
_cell.angle_beta   90.00
_cell.angle_gamma   90.00
#
_symmetry.space_group_name_H-M   'P 1'
#
loop_
_entity.id
_entity.type
_entity.pdbx_description
1 polymer ?
#
loop_
_entity_poly.entity_id
_entity_poly.type
_entity_poly.pdbx_seq_one_letter_code
_entity_poly.pdbx_strand_id
1 'polypeptide(L)'
;TGASTMRRVPEVLDCWFESGSMPFAQVHYPFENGEWFDEHFPADFIVEYINQTRGWFYTLHVLAAALFDRPAFENVICHGILLAEDGTKLSKKLRNYTEPSVIFDHQGSDALRWYLMSSTILRGGDLRISDAGIDDVVRQVLLPVWNAYGFFTLYANVDGHRATMRTDSTRLLDRYLLAKVRTLVEAVGERMDAYDLPGATHEIQGFIDALNNWYIRRSRDRFWAKSAAADDADKRDAYDTLYTVLVTFSRVAAPFLPMVMEEIHTALTGGASVHLADWPEPDDLPSDPTLVAHMDRLRDVASTTLRLREEHGLRVRLPLSSLTVAGTDCEALAD
;
A
#
# COMPACT_ATOMS: atom_id res chain seq x y z
N THR A 1 25.24 65.72 -2.85
CA THR A 1 24.12 66.28 -2.05
C THR A 1 22.91 65.36 -1.96
N GLY A 2 22.88 64.16 -2.56
CA GLY A 2 22.01 63.03 -2.14
C GLY A 2 20.49 63.22 -2.20
N ALA A 3 19.99 64.42 -2.49
CA ALA A 3 18.59 64.80 -2.41
C ALA A 3 17.87 64.58 -3.76
N SER A 4 17.94 63.37 -4.30
CA SER A 4 17.15 62.97 -5.47
C SER A 4 15.99 62.08 -5.03
N THR A 5 14.77 62.40 -5.49
CA THR A 5 13.58 61.59 -5.21
C THR A 5 13.65 60.27 -5.98
N MET A 6 13.74 59.15 -5.27
CA MET A 6 13.61 57.81 -5.85
C MET A 6 12.14 57.41 -5.96
N ARG A 7 11.80 56.65 -7.00
CA ARG A 7 10.47 56.06 -7.21
C ARG A 7 10.63 54.57 -7.47
N ARG A 8 9.79 53.74 -6.84
CA ARG A 8 9.79 52.30 -7.11
C ARG A 8 9.35 52.03 -8.55
N VAL A 9 9.85 50.95 -9.13
CA VAL A 9 9.41 50.46 -10.41
C VAL A 9 7.99 49.86 -10.30
N PRO A 10 7.12 49.99 -11.32
CA PRO A 10 5.73 49.51 -11.27
C PRO A 10 5.58 48.00 -11.51
N GLU A 11 6.59 47.33 -12.04
CA GLU A 11 6.55 45.92 -12.44
C GLU A 11 6.37 44.98 -11.24
N VAL A 12 5.84 43.79 -11.53
CA VAL A 12 5.64 42.69 -10.57
C VAL A 12 6.45 41.47 -11.02
N LEU A 13 6.71 40.58 -10.07
CA LEU A 13 7.37 39.31 -10.37
C LEU A 13 6.39 38.30 -10.97
N ASP A 14 6.93 37.34 -11.71
CA ASP A 14 6.20 36.20 -12.25
C ASP A 14 5.79 35.24 -11.12
N CYS A 15 4.62 34.59 -11.24
CA CYS A 15 4.11 33.69 -10.20
C CYS A 15 4.98 32.43 -10.03
N TRP A 16 5.77 32.07 -11.04
CA TRP A 16 6.76 31.00 -10.90
C TRP A 16 7.97 31.40 -10.05
N PHE A 17 8.29 32.70 -9.96
CA PHE A 17 9.28 33.19 -9.02
C PHE A 17 8.78 33.04 -7.57
N GLU A 18 7.52 33.38 -7.33
CA GLU A 18 6.88 33.26 -6.02
C GLU A 18 6.83 31.79 -5.57
N SER A 19 6.31 30.89 -6.40
CA SER A 19 6.22 29.46 -6.08
C SER A 19 7.58 28.77 -6.00
N GLY A 20 8.55 29.17 -6.82
CA GLY A 20 9.93 28.66 -6.73
C GLY A 20 10.69 29.18 -5.50
N SER A 21 10.25 30.29 -4.90
CA SER A 21 10.83 30.83 -3.67
C SER A 21 10.30 30.15 -2.40
N MET A 22 9.29 29.28 -2.52
CA MET A 22 8.64 28.59 -1.41
C MET A 22 9.60 27.98 -0.38
N PRO A 23 10.71 27.29 -0.75
CA PRO A 23 11.57 26.62 0.23
C PRO A 23 12.08 27.51 1.36
N PHE A 24 12.46 28.75 1.04
CA PHE A 24 12.98 29.73 2.00
C PHE A 24 11.94 30.78 2.41
N ALA A 25 11.03 31.15 1.50
CA ALA A 25 10.01 32.16 1.76
C ALA A 25 8.99 31.71 2.81
N GLN A 26 8.68 30.40 2.87
CA GLN A 26 7.69 29.85 3.83
C GLN A 26 8.10 30.03 5.31
N VAL A 27 9.39 30.23 5.58
CA VAL A 27 9.95 30.37 6.93
C VAL A 27 10.53 31.75 7.20
N HIS A 28 10.23 32.75 6.35
CA HIS A 28 10.70 34.13 6.50
C HIS A 28 12.24 34.28 6.48
N TYR A 29 12.95 33.34 5.84
CA TYR A 29 14.39 33.44 5.59
C TYR A 29 14.69 34.66 4.69
N PRO A 30 15.79 35.40 4.92
CA PRO A 30 16.86 35.16 5.89
C PRO A 30 16.66 35.84 7.25
N PHE A 31 15.49 36.43 7.51
CA PHE A 31 15.28 37.23 8.72
C PHE A 31 15.02 36.35 9.95
N GLU A 32 14.36 35.22 9.76
CA GLU A 32 13.99 34.27 10.80
C GLU A 32 14.24 32.82 10.33
N ASN A 33 14.29 31.89 11.28
CA ASN A 33 14.34 30.43 11.04
C ASN A 33 15.49 29.94 10.15
N GLY A 34 16.65 30.59 10.20
CA GLY A 34 17.83 30.19 9.44
C GLY A 34 18.27 28.75 9.70
N GLU A 35 18.38 28.35 10.97
CA GLU A 35 18.75 26.97 11.34
C GLU A 35 17.77 25.94 10.78
N TRP A 36 16.46 26.20 10.87
CA TRP A 36 15.45 25.32 10.31
C TRP A 36 15.61 25.17 8.80
N PHE A 37 15.80 26.28 8.08
CA PHE A 37 16.00 26.25 6.63
C PHE A 37 17.25 25.47 6.24
N ASP A 38 18.35 25.64 6.96
CA ASP A 38 19.60 24.95 6.66
C ASP A 38 19.53 23.44 6.93
N GLU A 39 18.75 23.01 7.92
CA GLU A 39 18.51 21.59 8.23
C GLU A 39 17.47 20.92 7.32
N HIS A 40 16.53 21.68 6.72
CA HIS A 40 15.40 21.14 5.95
C HIS A 40 15.48 21.44 4.43
N PHE A 41 16.61 21.99 3.96
CA PHE A 41 16.85 22.26 2.54
C PHE A 41 18.20 21.66 2.10
N PRO A 42 18.25 20.80 1.06
CA PRO A 42 17.18 20.41 0.13
C PRO A 42 16.06 19.58 0.76
N ALA A 43 14.89 19.55 0.12
CA ALA A 43 13.81 18.64 0.52
C ALA A 43 14.11 17.19 0.11
N ASP A 44 13.78 16.20 0.94
CA ASP A 44 14.06 14.78 0.63
C ASP A 44 13.26 14.28 -0.58
N PHE A 45 11.99 14.69 -0.69
CA PHE A 45 11.07 14.19 -1.70
C PHE A 45 10.03 15.23 -2.11
N ILE A 46 9.74 15.32 -3.41
CA ILE A 46 8.58 16.03 -3.95
C ILE A 46 7.85 15.19 -5.01
N VAL A 47 6.57 15.48 -5.24
CA VAL A 47 5.77 14.81 -6.26
C VAL A 47 4.82 15.79 -6.92
N GLU A 48 4.85 15.84 -8.25
CA GLU A 48 3.91 16.64 -9.04
C GLU A 48 3.80 16.06 -10.46
N TYR A 49 2.82 16.56 -11.22
CA TYR A 49 2.57 16.10 -12.58
C TYR A 49 3.70 16.50 -13.54
N ILE A 50 3.88 15.69 -14.59
CA ILE A 50 5.03 15.73 -15.52
C ILE A 50 5.34 17.12 -16.13
N ASN A 51 4.35 18.00 -16.35
CA ASN A 51 4.67 19.32 -16.93
C ASN A 51 5.30 20.29 -15.91
N GLN A 52 5.36 19.96 -14.62
CA GLN A 52 6.13 20.75 -13.66
C GLN A 52 7.63 20.72 -13.92
N THR A 53 8.12 19.80 -14.76
CA THR A 53 9.49 19.84 -15.33
C THR A 53 9.81 21.15 -16.05
N ARG A 54 8.79 21.88 -16.54
CA ARG A 54 8.93 23.21 -17.15
C ARG A 54 8.34 24.35 -16.30
N GLY A 55 7.77 24.01 -15.15
CA GLY A 55 7.15 24.96 -14.23
C GLY A 55 7.90 24.95 -12.90
N TRP A 56 7.23 24.46 -11.87
CA TRP A 56 7.71 24.54 -10.49
C TRP A 56 9.05 23.85 -10.24
N PHE A 57 9.27 22.65 -10.78
CA PHE A 57 10.56 21.94 -10.59
C PHE A 57 11.72 22.74 -11.18
N TYR A 58 11.50 23.37 -12.34
CA TYR A 58 12.49 24.20 -13.01
C TYR A 58 12.80 25.45 -12.17
N THR A 59 11.78 26.20 -11.73
CA THR A 59 12.03 27.44 -10.98
C THR A 59 12.59 27.18 -9.60
N LEU A 60 12.19 26.09 -8.92
CA LEU A 60 12.83 25.62 -7.69
C LEU A 60 14.33 25.42 -7.89
N HIS A 61 14.74 24.65 -8.91
CA HIS A 61 16.16 24.38 -9.16
C HIS A 61 16.95 25.62 -9.56
N VAL A 62 16.35 26.51 -10.38
CA VAL A 62 17.01 27.77 -10.78
C VAL A 62 17.29 28.65 -9.55
N LEU A 63 16.30 28.84 -8.67
CA LEU A 63 16.45 29.67 -7.48
C LEU A 63 17.37 29.01 -6.45
N ALA A 64 17.24 27.70 -6.25
CA ALA A 64 18.12 26.93 -5.37
C ALA A 64 19.60 27.07 -5.76
N ALA A 65 19.91 26.85 -7.04
CA ALA A 65 21.26 26.97 -7.56
C ALA A 65 21.76 28.42 -7.51
N ALA A 66 20.94 29.40 -7.91
CA ALA A 66 21.36 30.79 -7.98
C ALA A 66 21.58 31.44 -6.59
N LEU A 67 20.82 31.04 -5.58
CA LEU A 67 20.86 31.65 -4.25
C LEU A 67 21.69 30.85 -3.24
N PHE A 68 21.77 29.53 -3.39
CA PHE A 68 22.31 28.64 -2.35
C PHE A 68 23.33 27.60 -2.86
N ASP A 69 23.55 27.51 -4.18
CA ASP A 69 24.48 26.55 -4.79
C ASP A 69 24.25 25.08 -4.35
N ARG A 70 22.98 24.69 -4.20
CA ARG A 70 22.54 23.32 -3.86
C ARG A 70 21.30 22.91 -4.67
N PRO A 71 21.02 21.60 -4.85
CA PRO A 71 19.77 21.15 -5.47
C PRO A 71 18.55 21.62 -4.65
N ALA A 72 17.37 21.66 -5.28
CA ALA A 72 16.14 22.03 -4.57
C ALA A 72 15.53 20.87 -3.78
N PHE A 73 15.77 19.64 -4.22
CA PHE A 73 15.24 18.41 -3.64
C PHE A 73 16.12 17.22 -4.04
N GLU A 74 16.08 16.15 -3.26
CA GLU A 74 16.87 14.93 -3.49
C GLU A 74 16.15 13.92 -4.39
N ASN A 75 14.85 13.71 -4.16
CA ASN A 75 14.04 12.74 -4.90
C ASN A 75 12.78 13.39 -5.47
N VAL A 76 12.34 12.93 -6.65
CA VAL A 76 11.11 13.40 -7.29
C VAL A 76 10.35 12.29 -8.00
N ILE A 77 9.03 12.23 -7.79
CA ILE A 77 8.12 11.52 -8.69
C ILE A 77 7.45 12.52 -9.63
N CYS A 78 7.71 12.36 -10.92
CA CYS A 78 6.97 13.05 -11.98
C CYS A 78 5.82 12.15 -12.43
N HIS A 79 4.63 12.33 -11.86
CA HIS A 79 3.49 11.49 -12.24
C HIS A 79 2.90 11.92 -13.60
N GLY A 80 2.25 10.99 -14.30
CA GLY A 80 1.64 11.26 -15.61
C GLY A 80 0.30 11.98 -15.51
N ILE A 81 -0.54 11.85 -16.55
CA ILE A 81 -1.77 12.64 -16.68
C ILE A 81 -3.00 11.77 -16.43
N LEU A 82 -3.93 12.27 -15.59
CA LEU A 82 -5.28 11.72 -15.50
C LEU A 82 -6.11 12.15 -16.71
N LEU A 83 -6.69 11.16 -17.36
CA LEU A 83 -7.61 11.28 -18.49
C LEU A 83 -9.00 10.80 -18.09
N ALA A 84 -10.01 11.34 -18.75
CA ALA A 84 -11.37 10.81 -18.69
C ALA A 84 -11.41 9.40 -19.29
N GLU A 85 -12.51 8.69 -19.07
CA GLU A 85 -12.70 7.33 -19.59
C GLU A 85 -12.60 7.27 -21.13
N ASP A 86 -13.04 8.33 -21.81
CA ASP A 86 -12.94 8.50 -23.27
C ASP A 86 -11.53 8.89 -23.76
N GLY A 87 -10.56 9.06 -22.86
CA GLY A 87 -9.18 9.45 -23.14
C GLY A 87 -8.95 10.95 -23.29
N THR A 88 -9.97 11.79 -23.12
CA THR A 88 -9.80 13.25 -23.14
C THR A 88 -9.20 13.76 -21.83
N LYS A 89 -8.53 14.92 -21.87
CA LYS A 89 -7.99 15.53 -20.65
C LYS A 89 -9.13 15.96 -19.71
N LEU A 90 -8.95 15.72 -18.42
CA LEU A 90 -9.91 16.20 -17.41
C LEU A 90 -10.03 17.72 -17.43
N SER A 91 -11.27 18.22 -17.41
CA SER A 91 -11.55 19.64 -17.45
C SER A 91 -12.81 19.97 -16.65
N LYS A 92 -12.70 20.91 -15.71
CA LYS A 92 -13.85 21.48 -14.98
C LYS A 92 -14.92 22.04 -15.92
N LYS A 93 -14.54 22.55 -17.08
CA LYS A 93 -15.47 23.07 -18.09
C LYS A 93 -16.25 21.95 -18.77
N LEU A 94 -15.61 20.81 -19.02
CA LEU A 94 -16.24 19.65 -19.67
C LEU A 94 -16.99 18.75 -18.68
N ARG A 95 -16.65 18.81 -17.38
CA ARG A 95 -17.20 17.93 -16.34
C ARG A 95 -17.15 16.46 -16.75
N ASN A 96 -16.04 16.07 -17.37
CA ASN A 96 -15.80 14.73 -17.92
C ASN A 96 -15.16 13.77 -16.90
N TYR A 97 -15.35 14.01 -15.61
CA TYR A 97 -14.93 13.12 -14.53
C TYR A 97 -15.92 13.18 -13.38
N THR A 98 -15.97 12.09 -12.63
CA THR A 98 -16.67 12.02 -11.34
C THR A 98 -15.89 12.83 -10.32
N GLU A 99 -16.53 13.81 -9.70
CA GLU A 99 -15.88 14.67 -8.69
C GLU A 99 -15.41 13.83 -7.50
N PRO A 100 -14.22 14.11 -6.93
CA PRO A 100 -13.67 13.31 -5.83
C PRO A 100 -14.59 13.15 -4.63
N SER A 101 -15.40 14.16 -4.31
CA SER A 101 -16.38 14.07 -3.20
C SER A 101 -17.42 12.98 -3.45
N VAL A 102 -17.88 12.81 -4.70
CA VAL A 102 -18.83 11.75 -5.06
C VAL A 102 -18.16 10.38 -4.90
N ILE A 103 -16.90 10.26 -5.31
CA ILE A 103 -16.12 9.02 -5.12
C ILE A 103 -15.95 8.71 -3.63
N PHE A 104 -15.68 9.72 -2.80
CA PHE A 104 -15.54 9.54 -1.36
C PHE A 104 -16.83 9.06 -0.70
N ASP A 105 -17.98 9.60 -1.12
CA ASP A 105 -19.27 9.22 -0.56
C ASP A 105 -19.69 7.78 -0.96
N HIS A 106 -19.32 7.33 -2.16
CA HIS A 106 -19.74 6.04 -2.71
C HIS A 106 -18.74 4.90 -2.49
N GLN A 107 -17.45 5.13 -2.78
CA GLN A 107 -16.38 4.12 -2.69
C GLN A 107 -15.44 4.33 -1.51
N GLY A 108 -15.35 5.55 -0.99
CA GLY A 108 -14.41 5.93 0.08
C GLY A 108 -13.07 6.43 -0.42
N SER A 109 -12.37 7.19 0.42
CA SER A 109 -11.07 7.79 0.12
C SER A 109 -9.97 6.75 -0.10
N ASP A 110 -9.96 5.67 0.68
CA ASP A 110 -8.98 4.58 0.55
C ASP A 110 -9.06 3.91 -0.83
N ALA A 111 -10.26 3.74 -1.39
CA ALA A 111 -10.43 3.15 -2.72
C ALA A 111 -9.78 4.03 -3.81
N LEU A 112 -10.03 5.34 -3.78
CA LEU A 112 -9.43 6.27 -4.74
C LEU A 112 -7.91 6.36 -4.55
N ARG A 113 -7.45 6.45 -3.30
CA ARG A 113 -6.02 6.53 -2.96
C ARG A 113 -5.30 5.31 -3.50
N TRP A 114 -5.79 4.10 -3.17
CA TRP A 114 -5.22 2.85 -3.65
C TRP A 114 -5.24 2.77 -5.18
N TYR A 115 -6.37 3.09 -5.82
CA TYR A 115 -6.50 3.07 -7.28
C TYR A 115 -5.40 3.89 -7.97
N LEU A 116 -5.14 5.10 -7.48
CA LEU A 116 -4.08 5.96 -8.01
C LEU A 116 -2.68 5.39 -7.73
N MET A 117 -2.43 4.96 -6.49
CA MET A 117 -1.12 4.44 -6.06
C MET A 117 -0.73 3.12 -6.72
N SER A 118 -1.70 2.27 -7.05
CA SER A 118 -1.48 1.00 -7.74
C SER A 118 -1.32 1.14 -9.26
N SER A 119 -1.52 2.35 -9.79
CA SER A 119 -1.58 2.57 -11.23
C SER A 119 -0.25 3.02 -11.84
N THR A 120 -0.19 2.98 -13.17
CA THR A 120 0.95 3.47 -13.94
C THR A 120 1.16 4.98 -13.85
N ILE A 121 0.23 5.75 -13.25
CA ILE A 121 0.34 7.20 -13.17
C ILE A 121 1.60 7.64 -12.43
N LEU A 122 1.96 6.91 -11.37
CA LEU A 122 3.14 7.18 -10.56
C LEU A 122 4.46 6.83 -11.28
N ARG A 123 4.38 6.12 -12.41
CA ARG A 123 5.52 5.83 -13.29
C ARG A 123 5.57 6.76 -14.50
N GLY A 124 4.90 7.91 -14.42
CA GLY A 124 4.87 8.93 -15.48
C GLY A 124 3.94 8.61 -16.66
N GLY A 125 3.21 7.49 -16.61
CA GLY A 125 2.24 7.11 -17.65
C GLY A 125 0.88 7.79 -17.48
N ASP A 126 0.07 7.78 -18.54
CA ASP A 126 -1.30 8.27 -18.45
C ASP A 126 -2.22 7.22 -17.80
N LEU A 127 -3.22 7.69 -17.05
CA LEU A 127 -4.27 6.85 -16.45
C LEU A 127 -5.64 7.36 -16.86
N ARG A 128 -6.46 6.48 -17.43
CA ARG A 128 -7.89 6.75 -17.67
C ARG A 128 -8.65 6.39 -16.40
N ILE A 129 -9.21 7.40 -15.74
CA ILE A 129 -10.00 7.17 -14.54
C ILE A 129 -11.35 6.55 -14.92
N SER A 130 -11.74 5.52 -14.20
CA SER A 130 -13.06 4.88 -14.34
C SER A 130 -13.61 4.51 -12.97
N ASP A 131 -14.88 4.81 -12.75
CA ASP A 131 -15.57 4.49 -11.50
C ASP A 131 -15.59 2.98 -11.27
N ALA A 132 -15.76 2.18 -12.34
CA ALA A 132 -15.66 0.73 -12.29
C ALA A 132 -14.27 0.23 -11.83
N GLY A 133 -13.19 0.93 -12.20
CA GLY A 133 -11.84 0.59 -11.73
C GLY A 133 -11.66 0.86 -10.24
N ILE A 134 -12.34 1.88 -9.69
CA ILE A 134 -12.35 2.18 -8.26
C ILE A 134 -13.24 1.18 -7.51
N ASP A 135 -14.39 0.81 -8.08
CA ASP A 135 -15.25 -0.24 -7.54
C ASP A 135 -14.51 -1.58 -7.44
N ASP A 136 -13.66 -1.89 -8.43
CA ASP A 136 -12.81 -3.08 -8.42
C ASP A 136 -11.83 -3.09 -7.24
N VAL A 137 -11.29 -1.93 -6.86
CA VAL A 137 -10.45 -1.80 -5.64
C VAL A 137 -11.25 -2.14 -4.40
N VAL A 138 -12.49 -1.63 -4.27
CA VAL A 138 -13.36 -1.98 -3.14
C VAL A 138 -13.55 -3.50 -3.07
N ARG A 139 -13.86 -4.14 -4.21
CA ARG A 139 -14.15 -5.58 -4.28
C ARG A 139 -12.93 -6.47 -4.06
N GLN A 140 -11.77 -6.07 -4.57
CA GLN A 140 -10.57 -6.91 -4.60
C GLN A 140 -9.60 -6.63 -3.46
N VAL A 141 -9.71 -5.47 -2.80
CA VAL A 141 -8.78 -5.04 -1.75
C VAL A 141 -9.53 -4.77 -0.44
N LEU A 142 -10.43 -3.77 -0.42
CA LEU A 142 -11.06 -3.34 0.83
C LEU A 142 -11.95 -4.43 1.45
N LEU A 143 -12.82 -5.06 0.65
CA LEU A 143 -13.71 -6.11 1.13
C LEU A 143 -12.92 -7.34 1.64
N PRO A 144 -11.92 -7.90 0.93
CA PRO A 144 -11.11 -8.99 1.45
C PRO A 144 -10.37 -8.66 2.75
N VAL A 145 -9.83 -7.44 2.89
CA VAL A 145 -9.20 -7.00 4.14
C VAL A 145 -10.24 -6.96 5.27
N TRP A 146 -11.38 -6.32 5.04
CA TRP A 146 -12.45 -6.22 6.04
C TRP A 146 -13.02 -7.59 6.40
N ASN A 147 -13.16 -8.50 5.43
CA ASN A 147 -13.64 -9.86 5.66
C ASN A 147 -12.67 -10.68 6.50
N ALA A 148 -11.35 -10.52 6.31
CA ALA A 148 -10.35 -11.20 7.15
C ALA A 148 -10.44 -10.73 8.61
N TYR A 149 -10.55 -9.41 8.83
CA TYR A 149 -10.77 -8.83 10.15
C TYR A 149 -12.12 -9.27 10.76
N GLY A 150 -13.21 -9.21 9.99
CA GLY A 150 -14.54 -9.64 10.41
C GLY A 150 -14.60 -11.12 10.76
N PHE A 151 -13.91 -11.98 9.99
CA PHE A 151 -13.75 -13.39 10.31
C PHE A 151 -13.06 -13.58 11.67
N PHE A 152 -11.92 -12.92 11.87
CA PHE A 152 -11.17 -13.04 13.13
C PHE A 152 -12.01 -12.61 14.33
N THR A 153 -12.58 -11.40 14.28
CA THR A 153 -13.36 -10.84 15.40
C THR A 153 -14.60 -11.66 15.72
N LEU A 154 -15.32 -12.14 14.70
CA LEU A 154 -16.51 -12.98 14.90
C LEU A 154 -16.18 -14.22 15.74
N TYR A 155 -15.15 -14.96 15.35
CA TYR A 155 -14.82 -16.23 16.00
C TYR A 155 -14.12 -16.01 17.34
N ALA A 156 -13.19 -15.06 17.43
CA ALA A 156 -12.51 -14.73 18.69
C ALA A 156 -13.50 -14.29 19.78
N ASN A 157 -14.50 -13.48 19.41
CA ASN A 157 -15.54 -13.03 20.36
C ASN A 157 -16.49 -14.16 20.77
N VAL A 158 -16.86 -15.05 19.85
CA VAL A 158 -17.70 -16.23 20.17
C VAL A 158 -17.03 -17.13 21.20
N ASP A 159 -15.71 -17.31 21.10
CA ASP A 159 -14.94 -18.12 22.02
C ASP A 159 -14.41 -17.35 23.25
N GLY A 160 -14.63 -16.04 23.31
CA GLY A 160 -14.07 -15.18 24.35
C GLY A 160 -12.53 -15.17 24.40
N HIS A 161 -11.86 -15.48 23.28
CA HIS A 161 -10.41 -15.55 23.20
C HIS A 161 -9.81 -14.15 23.08
N ARG A 162 -8.88 -13.82 23.99
CA ARG A 162 -8.06 -12.61 23.88
C ARG A 162 -6.74 -12.97 23.23
N ALA A 163 -6.64 -12.68 21.95
CA ALA A 163 -5.45 -13.00 21.17
C ALA A 163 -4.24 -12.16 21.62
N THR A 164 -3.06 -12.73 21.45
CA THR A 164 -1.79 -12.06 21.76
C THR A 164 -0.82 -12.20 20.58
N MET A 165 0.15 -11.28 20.48
CA MET A 165 1.22 -11.37 19.49
C MET A 165 2.03 -12.65 19.72
N ARG A 166 2.26 -13.42 18.66
CA ARG A 166 2.91 -14.74 18.73
C ARG A 166 3.51 -15.15 17.39
N THR A 167 4.71 -15.74 17.45
CA THR A 167 5.52 -16.07 16.26
C THR A 167 6.11 -17.49 16.28
N ASP A 168 5.77 -18.29 17.27
CA ASP A 168 6.35 -19.63 17.54
C ASP A 168 5.39 -20.80 17.22
N SER A 169 4.32 -20.57 16.44
CA SER A 169 3.43 -21.67 16.01
C SER A 169 4.21 -22.68 15.18
N THR A 170 4.02 -23.97 15.48
CA THR A 170 4.72 -25.07 14.79
C THR A 170 3.92 -25.62 13.61
N ARG A 171 2.66 -25.20 13.45
CA ARG A 171 1.78 -25.66 12.36
C ARG A 171 2.25 -25.10 11.03
N LEU A 172 2.18 -25.94 9.99
CA LEU A 172 2.68 -25.61 8.65
C LEU A 172 2.07 -24.32 8.07
N LEU A 173 0.74 -24.17 8.12
CA LEU A 173 0.06 -22.99 7.58
C LEU A 173 0.32 -21.73 8.40
N ASP A 174 0.53 -21.86 9.71
CA ASP A 174 0.83 -20.74 10.60
C ASP A 174 2.25 -20.24 10.36
N ARG A 175 3.22 -21.16 10.32
CA ARG A 175 4.60 -20.87 9.92
C ARG A 175 4.67 -20.20 8.56
N TYR A 176 3.92 -20.72 7.58
CA TYR A 176 3.83 -20.11 6.26
C TYR A 176 3.30 -18.68 6.35
N LEU A 177 2.18 -18.44 7.05
CA LEU A 177 1.59 -17.10 7.10
C LEU A 177 2.50 -16.10 7.83
N LEU A 178 3.14 -16.51 8.92
CA LEU A 178 4.09 -15.68 9.67
C LEU A 178 5.34 -15.35 8.83
N ALA A 179 5.90 -16.34 8.12
CA ALA A 179 7.00 -16.09 7.19
C ALA A 179 6.57 -15.25 5.98
N LYS A 180 5.34 -15.42 5.50
CA LYS A 180 4.79 -14.66 4.37
C LYS A 180 4.55 -13.20 4.73
N VAL A 181 4.10 -12.89 5.96
CA VAL A 181 3.98 -11.49 6.40
C VAL A 181 5.34 -10.84 6.63
N ARG A 182 6.37 -11.60 7.05
CA ARG A 182 7.77 -11.11 7.05
C ARG A 182 8.23 -10.71 5.66
N THR A 183 8.04 -11.58 4.67
CA THR A 183 8.36 -11.27 3.26
C THR A 183 7.59 -10.06 2.76
N LEU A 184 6.33 -9.87 3.18
CA LEU A 184 5.57 -8.67 2.86
C LEU A 184 6.22 -7.41 3.46
N VAL A 185 6.59 -7.42 4.73
CA VAL A 185 7.25 -6.28 5.41
C VAL A 185 8.53 -5.91 4.67
N GLU A 186 9.38 -6.89 4.37
CA GLU A 186 10.64 -6.70 3.66
C GLU A 186 10.41 -6.15 2.24
N ALA A 187 9.52 -6.78 1.47
CA ALA A 187 9.27 -6.39 0.09
C ALA A 187 8.61 -5.01 -0.02
N VAL A 188 7.62 -4.70 0.82
CA VAL A 188 6.98 -3.38 0.81
C VAL A 188 7.96 -2.30 1.26
N GLY A 189 8.79 -2.57 2.27
CA GLY A 189 9.86 -1.66 2.71
C GLY A 189 10.82 -1.33 1.57
N GLU A 190 11.38 -2.35 0.91
CA GLU A 190 12.30 -2.19 -0.23
C GLU A 190 11.65 -1.37 -1.38
N ARG A 191 10.38 -1.66 -1.69
CA ARG A 191 9.64 -0.94 -2.75
C ARG A 191 9.40 0.52 -2.38
N MET A 192 9.07 0.81 -1.12
CA MET A 192 8.84 2.17 -0.65
C MET A 192 10.14 2.98 -0.60
N ASP A 193 11.24 2.39 -0.16
CA ASP A 193 12.58 3.01 -0.18
C ASP A 193 13.03 3.34 -1.62
N ALA A 194 12.61 2.52 -2.59
CA ALA A 194 12.84 2.77 -4.01
C ALA A 194 11.79 3.68 -4.68
N TYR A 195 10.85 4.25 -3.92
CA TYR A 195 9.70 5.03 -4.40
C TYR A 195 8.80 4.29 -5.43
N ASP A 196 8.82 2.95 -5.44
CA ASP A 196 7.96 2.11 -6.29
C ASP A 196 6.63 1.77 -5.60
N LEU A 197 5.78 2.78 -5.45
CA LEU A 197 4.46 2.60 -4.84
C LEU A 197 3.56 1.58 -5.57
N PRO A 198 3.51 1.52 -6.92
CA PRO A 198 2.75 0.47 -7.60
C PRO A 198 3.30 -0.92 -7.28
N GLY A 199 4.62 -1.10 -7.20
CA GLY A 199 5.24 -2.35 -6.77
C GLY A 199 4.84 -2.74 -5.35
N ALA A 200 4.86 -1.80 -4.41
CA ALA A 200 4.41 -2.04 -3.03
C ALA A 200 2.93 -2.49 -2.96
N THR A 201 2.04 -1.81 -3.70
CA THR A 201 0.62 -2.22 -3.74
C THR A 201 0.42 -3.62 -4.34
N HIS A 202 1.25 -4.03 -5.28
CA HIS A 202 1.23 -5.38 -5.86
C HIS A 202 1.56 -6.44 -4.81
N GLU A 203 2.61 -6.24 -4.01
CA GLU A 203 2.99 -7.15 -2.92
C GLU A 203 1.85 -7.28 -1.88
N ILE A 204 1.25 -6.16 -1.49
CA ILE A 204 0.11 -6.12 -0.57
C ILE A 204 -1.08 -6.90 -1.14
N GLN A 205 -1.42 -6.72 -2.42
CA GLN A 205 -2.52 -7.44 -3.06
C GLN A 205 -2.25 -8.95 -3.13
N GLY A 206 -1.02 -9.35 -3.44
CA GLY A 206 -0.61 -10.76 -3.44
C GLY A 206 -0.70 -11.40 -2.05
N PHE A 207 -0.43 -10.63 -0.99
CA PHE A 207 -0.61 -11.05 0.39
C PHE A 207 -2.08 -11.16 0.82
N ILE A 208 -2.93 -10.22 0.41
CA ILE A 208 -4.39 -10.28 0.67
C ILE A 208 -4.99 -11.58 0.13
N ASP A 209 -4.57 -12.01 -1.06
CA ASP A 209 -4.97 -13.31 -1.62
C ASP A 209 -4.46 -14.49 -0.78
N ALA A 210 -3.19 -14.46 -0.35
CA ALA A 210 -2.59 -15.50 0.49
C ALA A 210 -3.35 -15.67 1.82
N LEU A 211 -3.69 -14.54 2.44
CA LEU A 211 -4.41 -14.48 3.70
C LEU A 211 -5.83 -15.05 3.54
N ASN A 212 -6.60 -14.56 2.57
CA ASN A 212 -8.02 -14.88 2.44
C ASN A 212 -8.26 -16.23 1.75
N ASN A 213 -7.68 -16.43 0.58
CA ASN A 213 -7.98 -17.57 -0.28
C ASN A 213 -7.20 -18.83 0.08
N TRP A 214 -6.12 -18.70 0.85
CA TRP A 214 -5.29 -19.81 1.29
C TRP A 214 -5.34 -20.04 2.79
N TYR A 215 -4.82 -19.12 3.60
CA TYR A 215 -4.74 -19.36 5.04
C TYR A 215 -6.12 -19.47 5.69
N ILE A 216 -6.95 -18.41 5.61
CA ILE A 216 -8.27 -18.40 6.24
C ILE A 216 -9.11 -19.55 5.70
N ARG A 217 -9.16 -19.71 4.37
CA ARG A 217 -9.95 -20.77 3.72
C ARG A 217 -9.58 -22.18 4.17
N ARG A 218 -8.29 -22.51 4.30
CA ARG A 218 -7.82 -23.85 4.70
C ARG A 218 -7.78 -24.05 6.21
N SER A 219 -7.86 -22.97 7.00
CA SER A 219 -7.83 -23.03 8.45
C SER A 219 -9.20 -22.86 9.12
N ARG A 220 -10.30 -22.64 8.36
CA ARG A 220 -11.66 -22.42 8.93
C ARG A 220 -12.07 -23.46 9.96
N ASP A 221 -11.78 -24.73 9.71
CA ASP A 221 -12.16 -25.83 10.60
C ASP A 221 -11.48 -25.72 11.97
N ARG A 222 -10.29 -25.12 12.04
CA ARG A 222 -9.56 -24.86 13.30
C ARG A 222 -10.27 -23.83 14.17
N PHE A 223 -10.96 -22.86 13.55
CA PHE A 223 -11.78 -21.86 14.25
C PHE A 223 -13.15 -22.43 14.68
N TRP A 224 -13.59 -23.56 14.09
CA TRP A 224 -14.88 -24.20 14.39
C TRP A 224 -14.80 -25.45 15.26
N ALA A 225 -13.61 -26.02 15.47
CA ALA A 225 -13.44 -27.29 16.18
C ALA A 225 -14.14 -27.27 17.55
N LYS A 226 -14.93 -28.32 17.83
CA LYS A 226 -15.63 -28.50 19.11
C LYS A 226 -14.62 -28.98 20.15
N SER A 227 -14.48 -28.20 21.22
CA SER A 227 -13.54 -28.34 22.33
C SER A 227 -13.27 -29.79 22.77
N ALA A 228 -12.12 -30.31 22.32
CA ALA A 228 -11.27 -31.23 23.08
C ALA A 228 -10.00 -30.46 23.49
N ALA A 229 -9.31 -30.87 24.56
CA ALA A 229 -8.17 -30.10 25.09
C ALA A 229 -7.01 -29.88 24.08
N ALA A 230 -6.81 -30.80 23.13
CA ALA A 230 -5.85 -30.64 22.03
C ALA A 230 -6.35 -29.67 20.95
N ASP A 231 -7.66 -29.64 20.71
CA ASP A 231 -8.31 -28.72 19.77
C ASP A 231 -8.28 -27.28 20.33
N ASP A 232 -8.34 -27.11 21.65
CA ASP A 232 -8.22 -25.79 22.30
C ASP A 232 -6.80 -25.19 22.16
N ALA A 233 -5.74 -25.99 22.12
CA ALA A 233 -4.38 -25.49 21.87
C ALA A 233 -4.23 -25.07 20.40
N ASP A 234 -4.62 -25.93 19.46
CA ASP A 234 -4.54 -25.63 18.01
C ASP A 234 -5.35 -24.39 17.60
N LYS A 235 -6.52 -24.24 18.21
CA LYS A 235 -7.41 -23.10 17.98
C LYS A 235 -6.84 -21.80 18.52
N ARG A 236 -6.19 -21.83 19.69
CA ARG A 236 -5.45 -20.66 20.21
C ARG A 236 -4.28 -20.29 19.30
N ASP A 237 -3.51 -21.26 18.84
CA ASP A 237 -2.41 -21.03 17.88
C ASP A 237 -2.94 -20.32 16.61
N ALA A 238 -4.09 -20.75 16.09
CA ALA A 238 -4.71 -20.14 14.91
C ALA A 238 -5.14 -18.68 15.15
N TYR A 239 -5.73 -18.40 16.33
CA TYR A 239 -6.14 -17.03 16.71
C TYR A 239 -4.93 -16.11 16.89
N ASP A 240 -3.94 -16.52 17.68
CA ASP A 240 -2.77 -15.68 17.99
C ASP A 240 -1.92 -15.43 16.73
N THR A 241 -1.81 -16.43 15.85
CA THR A 241 -1.17 -16.27 14.54
C THR A 241 -1.91 -15.26 13.67
N LEU A 242 -3.24 -15.41 13.52
CA LEU A 242 -4.03 -14.51 12.67
C LEU A 242 -4.04 -13.08 13.24
N TYR A 243 -4.10 -12.94 14.57
CA TYR A 243 -3.97 -11.64 15.24
C TYR A 243 -2.64 -10.97 14.93
N THR A 244 -1.53 -11.69 15.12
CA THR A 244 -0.17 -11.20 14.85
C THR A 244 -0.04 -10.70 13.43
N VAL A 245 -0.58 -11.47 12.48
CA VAL A 245 -0.54 -11.16 11.06
C VAL A 245 -1.41 -9.94 10.75
N LEU A 246 -2.64 -9.85 11.27
CA LEU A 246 -3.52 -8.70 11.04
C LEU A 246 -2.95 -7.41 11.62
N VAL A 247 -2.36 -7.46 12.82
CA VAL A 247 -1.71 -6.28 13.44
C VAL A 247 -0.51 -5.84 12.61
N THR A 248 0.36 -6.77 12.21
CA THR A 248 1.53 -6.46 11.36
C THR A 248 1.09 -5.92 10.00
N PHE A 249 0.13 -6.57 9.37
CA PHE A 249 -0.41 -6.16 8.07
C PHE A 249 -1.05 -4.76 8.13
N SER A 250 -1.78 -4.44 9.21
CA SER A 250 -2.37 -3.11 9.37
C SER A 250 -1.31 -2.00 9.36
N ARG A 251 -0.15 -2.23 9.98
CA ARG A 251 0.98 -1.27 9.99
C ARG A 251 1.59 -1.12 8.60
N VAL A 252 1.86 -2.23 7.90
CA VAL A 252 2.45 -2.21 6.55
C VAL A 252 1.53 -1.54 5.53
N ALA A 253 0.22 -1.80 5.60
CA ALA A 253 -0.73 -1.29 4.63
C ALA A 253 -1.27 0.11 4.95
N ALA A 254 -1.03 0.65 6.16
CA ALA A 254 -1.52 1.96 6.58
C ALA A 254 -1.11 3.14 5.67
N PRO A 255 0.11 3.20 5.09
CA PRO A 255 0.46 4.23 4.11
C PRO A 255 -0.41 4.18 2.84
N PHE A 256 -1.04 3.05 2.53
CA PHE A 256 -1.85 2.88 1.32
C PHE A 256 -3.35 2.97 1.61
N LEU A 257 -3.77 2.47 2.78
CA LEU A 257 -5.17 2.30 3.19
C LEU A 257 -5.41 2.90 4.57
N PRO A 258 -5.19 4.22 4.75
CA PRO A 258 -5.11 4.81 6.08
C PRO A 258 -6.37 4.65 6.91
N MET A 259 -7.56 4.81 6.32
CA MET A 259 -8.80 4.83 7.10
C MET A 259 -9.19 3.43 7.59
N VAL A 260 -9.16 2.43 6.72
CA VAL A 260 -9.52 1.06 7.08
C VAL A 260 -8.46 0.41 7.99
N MET A 261 -7.18 0.73 7.80
CA MET A 261 -6.13 0.18 8.66
C MET A 261 -6.12 0.80 10.04
N GLU A 262 -6.51 2.08 10.18
CA GLU A 262 -6.74 2.71 11.48
C GLU A 262 -7.82 1.97 12.27
N GLU A 263 -8.99 1.75 11.64
CA GLU A 263 -10.12 1.06 12.27
C GLU A 263 -9.74 -0.37 12.70
N ILE A 264 -9.08 -1.13 11.81
CA ILE A 264 -8.64 -2.50 12.11
C ILE A 264 -7.61 -2.50 13.23
N HIS A 265 -6.59 -1.63 13.16
CA HIS A 265 -5.52 -1.60 14.13
C HIS A 265 -6.02 -1.24 15.52
N THR A 266 -6.77 -0.13 15.64
CA THR A 266 -7.30 0.35 16.92
C THR A 266 -8.26 -0.66 17.54
N ALA A 267 -9.10 -1.31 16.75
CA ALA A 267 -10.01 -2.35 17.25
C ALA A 267 -9.28 -3.62 17.72
N LEU A 268 -8.15 -3.99 17.09
CA LEU A 268 -7.37 -5.16 17.48
C LEU A 268 -6.44 -4.90 18.68
N THR A 269 -5.79 -3.75 18.73
CA THR A 269 -4.73 -3.48 19.72
C THR A 269 -5.21 -2.64 20.90
N GLY A 270 -6.29 -1.87 20.73
CA GLY A 270 -6.68 -0.81 21.67
C GLY A 270 -5.66 0.34 21.75
N GLY A 271 -4.70 0.39 20.82
CA GLY A 271 -3.71 1.45 20.71
C GLY A 271 -4.31 2.77 20.22
N ALA A 272 -3.50 3.83 20.24
CA ALA A 272 -3.97 5.18 19.90
C ALA A 272 -4.26 5.35 18.40
N SER A 273 -3.31 4.97 17.55
CA SER A 273 -3.45 5.04 16.08
C SER A 273 -2.38 4.19 15.41
N VAL A 274 -2.71 3.56 14.29
CA VAL A 274 -1.72 2.86 13.44
C VAL A 274 -0.68 3.83 12.86
N HIS A 275 -1.07 5.10 12.66
CA HIS A 275 -0.20 6.14 12.09
C HIS A 275 0.86 6.66 13.05
N LEU A 276 0.79 6.25 14.32
CA LEU A 276 1.79 6.52 15.35
C LEU A 276 2.60 5.27 15.71
N ALA A 277 2.34 4.13 15.05
CA ALA A 277 3.07 2.91 15.28
C ALA A 277 4.34 2.88 14.43
N ASP A 278 5.40 2.28 14.99
CA ASP A 278 6.62 2.03 14.25
C ASP A 278 6.38 1.04 13.10
N TRP A 279 7.21 1.18 12.05
CA TRP A 279 7.27 0.18 10.98
C TRP A 279 7.63 -1.18 11.59
N PRO A 280 6.99 -2.29 11.17
CA PRO A 280 7.32 -3.60 11.73
C PRO A 280 8.76 -4.01 11.42
N GLU A 281 9.47 -4.51 12.43
CA GLU A 281 10.83 -5.03 12.26
C GLU A 281 10.78 -6.47 11.72
N PRO A 282 11.42 -6.78 10.57
CA PRO A 282 11.42 -8.13 10.00
C PRO A 282 12.00 -9.21 10.93
N ASP A 283 12.88 -8.83 11.85
CA ASP A 283 13.54 -9.75 12.78
C ASP A 283 12.63 -10.22 13.91
N ASP A 284 11.52 -9.52 14.16
CA ASP A 284 10.48 -9.96 15.10
C ASP A 284 9.62 -11.09 14.53
N LEU A 285 9.72 -11.36 13.22
CA LEU A 285 8.94 -12.35 12.48
C LEU A 285 9.82 -13.53 12.04
N PRO A 286 9.28 -14.76 12.02
CA PRO A 286 10.07 -15.93 11.66
C PRO A 286 10.39 -15.92 10.17
N SER A 287 11.63 -16.28 9.82
CA SER A 287 12.08 -16.42 8.44
C SER A 287 12.01 -17.88 8.00
N ASP A 288 11.29 -18.15 6.91
CA ASP A 288 11.26 -19.46 6.23
C ASP A 288 11.08 -19.27 4.71
N PRO A 289 12.09 -18.75 4.00
CA PRO A 289 11.99 -18.40 2.58
C PRO A 289 11.71 -19.61 1.69
N THR A 290 12.22 -20.79 2.06
CA THR A 290 11.96 -22.05 1.35
C THR A 290 10.49 -22.44 1.45
N LEU A 291 9.90 -22.40 2.66
CA LEU A 291 8.47 -22.67 2.84
C LEU A 291 7.60 -21.68 2.06
N VAL A 292 7.93 -20.38 2.13
CA VAL A 292 7.20 -19.34 1.39
C VAL A 292 7.24 -19.62 -0.11
N ALA A 293 8.42 -19.89 -0.67
CA ALA A 293 8.58 -20.18 -2.10
C ALA A 293 7.81 -21.44 -2.53
N HIS A 294 7.86 -22.53 -1.76
CA HIS A 294 7.13 -23.76 -2.07
C HIS A 294 5.61 -23.54 -2.01
N MET A 295 5.13 -22.85 -0.97
CA MET A 295 3.71 -22.56 -0.80
C MET A 295 3.18 -21.63 -1.88
N ASP A 296 3.90 -20.56 -2.24
CA ASP A 296 3.50 -19.67 -3.32
C ASP A 296 3.44 -20.39 -4.66
N ARG A 297 4.40 -21.29 -4.92
CA ARG A 297 4.36 -22.12 -6.11
C ARG A 297 3.16 -23.07 -6.13
N LEU A 298 2.80 -23.67 -5.00
CA LEU A 298 1.58 -24.47 -4.88
C LEU A 298 0.32 -23.62 -5.13
N ARG A 299 0.31 -22.35 -4.69
CA ARG A 299 -0.76 -21.39 -4.98
C ARG A 299 -0.88 -21.16 -6.49
N ASP A 300 0.23 -20.94 -7.18
CA ASP A 300 0.26 -20.71 -8.63
C ASP A 300 -0.24 -21.93 -9.42
N VAL A 301 0.17 -23.13 -9.02
CA VAL A 301 -0.29 -24.38 -9.62
C VAL A 301 -1.80 -24.54 -9.45
N ALA A 302 -2.33 -24.30 -8.24
CA ALA A 302 -3.75 -24.42 -7.96
C ALA A 302 -4.57 -23.39 -8.75
N SER A 303 -4.12 -22.12 -8.78
CA SER A 303 -4.78 -21.03 -9.53
C SER A 303 -4.75 -21.29 -11.04
N THR A 304 -3.62 -21.75 -11.57
CA THR A 304 -3.49 -22.11 -12.99
C THR A 304 -4.39 -23.29 -13.36
N THR A 305 -4.46 -24.31 -12.49
CA THR A 305 -5.33 -25.47 -12.69
C THR A 305 -6.80 -25.08 -12.67
N LEU A 306 -7.20 -24.19 -11.76
CA LEU A 306 -8.57 -23.67 -11.68
C LEU A 306 -8.93 -22.89 -12.94
N ARG A 307 -8.06 -21.99 -13.39
CA ARG A 307 -8.25 -21.23 -14.63
C ARG A 307 -8.42 -22.15 -15.85
N LEU A 308 -7.56 -23.16 -15.99
CA LEU A 308 -7.68 -24.14 -17.08
C LEU A 308 -9.02 -24.88 -17.04
N ARG A 309 -9.52 -25.23 -15.85
CA ARG A 309 -10.85 -25.84 -15.71
C ARG A 309 -11.95 -24.91 -16.18
N GLU A 310 -11.89 -23.63 -15.80
CA GLU A 310 -12.87 -22.62 -16.21
C GLU A 310 -12.85 -22.40 -17.72
N GLU A 311 -11.66 -22.28 -18.33
CA GLU A 311 -11.49 -22.17 -19.79
C GLU A 311 -12.11 -23.36 -20.54
N HIS A 312 -12.07 -24.56 -19.95
CA HIS A 312 -12.67 -25.78 -20.51
C HIS A 312 -14.12 -26.01 -20.05
N GLY A 313 -14.74 -25.08 -19.32
CA GLY A 313 -16.11 -25.20 -18.82
C GLY A 313 -16.30 -26.34 -17.82
N LEU A 314 -15.23 -26.82 -17.17
CA LEU A 314 -15.28 -27.90 -16.20
C LEU A 314 -15.75 -27.39 -14.83
N ARG A 315 -16.62 -28.17 -14.17
CA ARG A 315 -17.11 -27.82 -12.83
C ARG A 315 -15.97 -27.89 -11.82
N VAL A 316 -15.88 -26.90 -10.92
CA VAL A 316 -14.86 -26.83 -9.85
C VAL A 316 -14.84 -28.09 -8.98
N ARG A 317 -16.01 -28.68 -8.69
CA ARG A 317 -16.15 -29.89 -7.86
C ARG A 317 -15.86 -31.20 -8.59
N LEU A 318 -15.49 -31.16 -9.88
CA LEU A 318 -15.11 -32.35 -10.62
C LEU A 318 -13.83 -32.93 -10.01
N PRO A 319 -13.81 -34.21 -9.56
CA PRO A 319 -12.60 -34.84 -9.04
C PRO A 319 -11.49 -34.84 -10.09
N LEU A 320 -10.26 -34.50 -9.69
CA LEU A 320 -9.07 -34.62 -10.53
C LEU A 320 -8.33 -35.89 -10.13
N SER A 321 -8.20 -36.85 -11.05
CA SER A 321 -7.47 -38.10 -10.76
C SER A 321 -5.95 -37.90 -10.76
N SER A 322 -5.44 -37.01 -11.60
CA SER A 322 -4.02 -36.67 -11.67
C SER A 322 -3.84 -35.25 -12.22
N LEU A 323 -2.79 -34.58 -11.73
CA LEU A 323 -2.31 -33.30 -12.25
C LEU A 323 -0.82 -33.46 -12.53
N THR A 324 -0.41 -33.17 -13.76
CA THR A 324 1.02 -33.12 -14.11
C THR A 324 1.45 -31.67 -14.13
N VAL A 325 2.42 -31.32 -13.27
CA VAL A 325 3.01 -29.99 -13.21
C VAL A 325 4.37 -30.02 -13.91
N ALA A 326 4.54 -29.24 -14.97
CA ALA A 326 5.79 -29.14 -15.71
C ALA A 326 6.40 -27.74 -15.53
N GLY A 327 7.69 -27.67 -15.17
CA GLY A 327 8.41 -26.43 -14.91
C GLY A 327 9.76 -26.67 -14.21
N THR A 328 10.56 -25.61 -14.08
CA THR A 328 11.86 -25.61 -13.38
C THR A 328 11.67 -25.88 -11.89
N ASP A 329 12.40 -26.80 -11.26
CA ASP A 329 12.28 -27.13 -9.82
C ASP A 329 10.92 -27.70 -9.36
N CYS A 330 10.18 -28.38 -10.25
CA CYS A 330 8.93 -29.07 -9.85
C CYS A 330 9.16 -30.21 -8.86
N GLU A 331 10.39 -30.75 -8.76
CA GLU A 331 10.75 -31.79 -7.79
C GLU A 331 10.51 -31.32 -6.34
N ALA A 332 10.70 -30.03 -6.06
CA ALA A 332 10.49 -29.44 -4.75
C ALA A 332 9.00 -29.37 -4.32
N LEU A 333 8.05 -29.64 -5.24
CA LEU A 333 6.62 -29.71 -4.95
C LEU A 333 6.13 -31.14 -4.66
N ALA A 334 7.00 -32.14 -4.78
CA ALA A 334 6.63 -33.55 -4.64
C ALA A 334 6.57 -34.02 -3.17
N ASP A 335 7.19 -33.28 -2.26
CA ASP A 335 7.26 -33.53 -0.80
C ASP A 335 6.31 -32.61 0.00
#